data_AF-A0A3D8YJK3-F1
#
_entry.id   AF-A0A3D8YJK3-F1
#
_cell.length_a   1.000
_cell.length_b   1.000
_cell.length_c   1.000
_cell.angle_alpha   90.00
_cell.angle_beta   90.00
_cell.angle_gamma   90.00
#
_symmetry.space_group_name_H-M   'P 1'
#
loop_
_entity.id
_entity.type
_entity.pdbx_description
1 polymer ?
#
loop_
_entity_poly.entity_id
_entity_poly.type
_entity_poly.pdbx_seq_one_letter_code
_entity_poly.pdbx_strand_id
1 'polypeptide(L)'
;METRDKLMSLTQSDKTQQWLMDKSSNQDDIQQLQQQFSQQLDQQYNALLADEKAKLDQYVEVHQGLESLKEEIESEPITLNIDKLPDIKATMLERAKNDEHSDKIEKLFDRLEQALNGTNRLYTQLSLIG
;
A
#
# COMPACT_ATOMS: atom_id res chain seq x y z
N MET A 1 2.41 7.90 -17.18
CA MET A 1 2.03 8.94 -16.20
C MET A 1 3.30 9.35 -15.48
N GLU A 2 3.58 10.65 -15.38
CA GLU A 2 4.80 11.12 -14.72
C GLU A 2 4.70 10.90 -13.20
N THR A 3 5.82 10.55 -12.56
CA THR A 3 5.91 10.36 -11.09
C THR A 3 5.37 11.58 -10.34
N ARG A 4 5.62 12.78 -10.87
CA ARG A 4 5.12 14.05 -10.35
C ARG A 4 3.60 14.12 -10.32
N ASP A 5 2.93 13.76 -11.42
CA ASP A 5 1.46 13.81 -11.51
C ASP A 5 0.82 12.86 -10.49
N LYS A 6 1.44 11.70 -10.28
CA LYS A 6 1.00 10.73 -9.27
C LYS A 6 1.09 11.34 -7.87
N LEU A 7 2.22 11.95 -7.52
CA LEU A 7 2.44 12.54 -6.20
C LEU A 7 1.58 13.78 -5.94
N MET A 8 1.39 14.64 -6.95
CA MET A 8 0.47 15.77 -6.85
C MET A 8 -0.98 15.31 -6.74
N SER A 9 -1.37 14.26 -7.47
CA SER A 9 -2.70 13.68 -7.33
C SER A 9 -2.92 13.14 -5.90
N LEU A 10 -1.95 12.40 -5.35
CA LEU A 10 -2.07 11.82 -4.02
C LEU A 10 -2.23 12.84 -2.88
N THR A 11 -1.64 14.03 -3.02
CA THR A 11 -1.67 15.08 -1.98
C THR A 11 -2.88 16.01 -2.06
N GLN A 12 -3.51 16.14 -3.24
CA GLN A 12 -4.55 17.17 -3.48
C GLN A 12 -5.86 16.65 -4.07
N SER A 13 -5.91 15.39 -4.52
CA SER A 13 -7.09 14.84 -5.21
C SER A 13 -8.13 14.28 -4.23
N ASP A 14 -9.40 14.36 -4.61
CA ASP A 14 -10.43 13.57 -3.94
C ASP A 14 -10.32 12.06 -4.28
N LYS A 15 -11.03 11.22 -3.52
CA LYS A 15 -11.01 9.76 -3.72
C LYS A 15 -11.43 9.32 -5.13
N THR A 16 -12.24 10.11 -5.83
CA THR A 16 -12.73 9.82 -7.18
C THR A 16 -11.64 10.07 -8.21
N GLN A 17 -10.92 11.17 -8.05
CA GLN A 17 -9.76 11.54 -8.87
C GLN A 17 -8.58 10.58 -8.64
N GLN A 18 -8.31 10.18 -7.39
CA GLN A 18 -7.31 9.14 -7.12
C GLN A 18 -7.66 7.82 -7.80
N TRP A 19 -8.93 7.38 -7.70
CA TRP A 19 -9.40 6.17 -8.36
C TRP A 19 -9.29 6.25 -9.89
N LEU A 20 -9.59 7.41 -10.48
CA LEU A 20 -9.45 7.66 -11.92
C LEU A 20 -8.00 7.50 -12.37
N MET A 21 -7.02 7.88 -11.54
CA MET A 21 -5.60 7.87 -11.88
C MET A 21 -4.89 6.56 -11.55
N ASP A 22 -5.41 5.77 -10.61
CA ASP A 22 -4.77 4.52 -10.16
C ASP A 22 -4.92 3.34 -11.14
N LYS A 23 -5.89 3.39 -12.06
CA LYS A 23 -6.19 2.27 -12.98
C LYS A 23 -5.96 2.64 -14.44
N SER A 24 -5.29 1.75 -15.17
CA SER A 24 -5.29 1.80 -16.63
C SER A 24 -6.68 1.44 -17.15
N SER A 25 -7.15 2.19 -18.14
CA SER A 25 -8.42 1.94 -18.81
C SER A 25 -8.23 2.00 -20.32
N ASN A 26 -8.95 1.12 -21.03
CA ASN A 26 -9.01 1.08 -22.48
C ASN A 26 -10.26 1.77 -23.03
N GLN A 27 -11.05 2.43 -22.17
CA GLN A 27 -12.22 3.19 -22.58
C GLN A 27 -11.78 4.63 -22.91
N ASP A 28 -12.04 5.07 -24.13
CA ASP A 28 -11.62 6.37 -24.65
C ASP A 28 -12.04 7.54 -23.73
N ASP A 29 -13.28 7.52 -23.23
CA ASP A 29 -13.78 8.56 -22.32
C ASP A 29 -12.97 8.65 -21.02
N ILE A 30 -12.53 7.49 -20.49
CA ILE A 30 -11.72 7.44 -19.27
C ILE A 30 -10.30 7.95 -19.56
N GLN A 31 -9.74 7.61 -20.71
CA GLN A 31 -8.43 8.12 -21.12
C GLN A 31 -8.44 9.65 -21.32
N GLN A 32 -9.51 10.20 -21.91
CA GLN A 32 -9.69 11.65 -22.04
C GLN A 32 -9.77 12.34 -20.68
N LEU A 33 -10.52 11.78 -19.73
CA LEU A 33 -10.60 12.30 -18.37
C LEU A 33 -9.25 12.27 -17.64
N GLN A 34 -8.49 11.17 -17.75
CA GLN A 34 -7.13 11.07 -17.20
C GLN A 34 -6.19 12.13 -17.79
N GLN A 35 -6.29 12.37 -19.10
CA GLN A 35 -5.46 13.37 -19.78
C GLN A 35 -5.82 14.80 -19.36
N GLN A 36 -7.12 15.13 -19.27
CA GLN A 36 -7.57 16.43 -18.76
C GLN A 36 -7.09 16.68 -17.33
N PHE A 37 -7.14 15.64 -16.49
CA PHE A 37 -6.70 15.75 -15.11
C PHE A 37 -5.18 15.96 -15.01
N SER A 38 -4.40 15.24 -15.82
CA SER A 38 -2.94 15.43 -15.89
C SER A 38 -2.58 16.87 -16.33
N GLN A 39 -3.29 17.41 -17.32
CA GLN A 39 -3.10 18.80 -17.76
C GLN A 39 -3.44 19.81 -16.65
N GLN A 40 -4.44 19.53 -15.81
CA GLN A 40 -4.78 20.37 -14.67
C GLN A 40 -3.66 20.37 -13.63
N LEU A 41 -3.04 19.21 -13.36
CA LEU A 41 -1.89 19.10 -12.45
C LEU A 41 -0.68 19.87 -13.00
N ASP A 42 -0.42 19.79 -14.31
CA ASP A 42 0.62 20.59 -14.97
C ASP A 42 0.37 22.09 -14.84
N GLN A 43 -0.86 22.55 -14.99
CA GLN A 43 -1.21 23.96 -14.81
C GLN A 43 -0.96 24.41 -13.38
N GLN A 44 -1.34 23.59 -12.39
CA GLN A 44 -1.08 23.87 -10.98
C GLN A 44 0.41 23.94 -10.68
N TYR A 45 1.19 22.95 -11.15
CA TYR A 45 2.64 22.95 -11.04
C TYR A 45 3.23 24.22 -11.63
N ASN A 46 2.76 24.63 -12.81
CA ASN A 46 3.28 25.81 -13.49
C ASN A 46 2.93 27.12 -12.77
N ALA A 47 1.83 27.15 -12.00
CA ALA A 47 1.41 28.29 -11.20
C ALA A 47 2.18 28.44 -9.86
N LEU A 48 2.89 27.41 -9.41
CA LEU A 48 3.70 27.46 -8.18
C LEU A 48 4.84 28.49 -8.29
N LEU A 49 5.28 29.01 -7.14
CA LEU A 49 6.49 29.83 -7.06
C LEU A 49 7.74 28.98 -7.30
N ALA A 50 8.84 29.61 -7.73
CA ALA A 50 10.06 28.89 -8.11
C ALA A 50 10.65 28.06 -6.96
N ASP A 51 10.55 28.53 -5.72
CA ASP A 51 11.03 27.81 -4.54
C ASP A 51 10.12 26.62 -4.18
N GLU A 52 8.81 26.75 -4.38
CA GLU A 52 7.85 25.65 -4.21
C GLU A 52 8.03 24.57 -5.26
N LYS A 53 8.25 24.95 -6.53
CA LYS A 53 8.59 24.01 -7.61
C LYS A 53 9.85 23.23 -7.27
N ALA A 54 10.91 23.91 -6.85
CA ALA A 54 12.18 23.26 -6.50
C ALA A 54 12.01 22.24 -5.35
N LYS A 55 11.20 22.55 -4.34
CA LYS A 55 10.89 21.61 -3.25
C LYS A 55 10.10 20.40 -3.74
N LEU A 56 9.12 20.62 -4.61
CA LEU A 56 8.31 19.53 -5.19
C LEU A 56 9.18 18.64 -6.08
N ASP A 57 10.01 19.21 -6.95
CA ASP A 57 10.92 18.46 -7.82
C ASP A 57 11.91 17.63 -6.99
N GLN A 58 12.47 18.22 -5.92
CA GLN A 58 13.33 17.48 -4.98
C GLN A 58 12.58 16.33 -4.31
N TYR A 59 11.33 16.52 -3.90
CA TYR A 59 10.51 15.46 -3.32
C TYR A 59 10.23 14.34 -4.33
N VAL A 60 9.91 14.69 -5.59
CA VAL A 60 9.71 13.73 -6.69
C VAL A 60 10.99 12.91 -6.93
N GLU A 61 12.16 13.56 -6.96
CA GLU A 61 13.45 12.91 -7.15
C GLU A 61 13.74 11.91 -6.02
N VAL A 62 13.57 12.33 -4.75
CA VAL A 62 13.78 11.44 -3.59
C VAL A 62 12.80 10.27 -3.62
N HIS A 63 11.52 10.51 -3.89
CA HIS A 63 10.52 9.45 -3.97
C HIS A 63 10.86 8.45 -5.07
N GLN A 64 11.25 8.91 -6.25
CA GLN A 64 11.62 8.04 -7.36
C GLN A 64 12.90 7.25 -7.07
N GLY A 65 13.88 7.85 -6.39
CA GLY A 65 15.08 7.16 -5.93
C GLY A 65 14.81 6.08 -4.88
N LEU A 66 13.77 6.25 -4.05
CA LEU A 66 13.37 5.28 -3.03
C LEU A 66 12.49 4.15 -3.56
N GLU A 67 11.86 4.30 -4.74
CA GLU A 67 10.96 3.28 -5.28
C GLU A 67 11.68 1.93 -5.49
N SER A 68 12.89 1.94 -6.04
CA SER A 68 13.68 0.70 -6.22
C SER A 68 14.02 0.03 -4.88
N LEU A 69 14.35 0.81 -3.85
CA LEU A 69 14.61 0.28 -2.50
C LEU A 69 13.33 -0.30 -1.88
N LYS A 70 12.19 0.36 -2.08
CA LYS A 70 10.90 -0.16 -1.65
C LYS A 70 10.59 -1.49 -2.33
N GLU A 71 10.72 -1.57 -3.66
CA GLU A 71 10.49 -2.81 -4.42
C GLU A 71 11.41 -3.94 -3.92
N GLU A 72 12.67 -3.64 -3.64
CA GLU A 72 13.62 -4.60 -3.06
C GLU A 72 13.13 -5.12 -1.70
N ILE A 73 12.76 -4.23 -0.78
CA ILE A 73 12.26 -4.60 0.54
C ILE A 73 10.94 -5.39 0.45
N GLU A 74 10.02 -5.01 -0.45
CA GLU A 74 8.74 -5.71 -0.64
C GLU A 74 8.91 -7.07 -1.33
N SER A 75 10.00 -7.27 -2.08
CA SER A 75 10.31 -8.55 -2.73
C SER A 75 10.79 -9.61 -1.75
N GLU A 76 11.37 -9.20 -0.62
CA GLU A 76 11.87 -10.10 0.41
C GLU A 76 10.85 -10.28 1.55
N PRO A 77 10.40 -11.52 1.81
CA PRO A 77 9.48 -11.76 2.91
C PRO A 77 10.19 -11.73 4.26
N ILE A 78 9.52 -11.19 5.28
CA ILE A 78 9.94 -11.35 6.66
C ILE A 78 9.60 -12.77 7.10
N THR A 79 10.62 -13.57 7.44
CA THR A 79 10.42 -14.92 7.97
C THR A 79 10.12 -14.85 9.47
N LEU A 80 8.95 -15.34 9.86
CA LEU A 80 8.53 -15.40 11.25
C LEU A 80 8.91 -16.75 11.88
N ASN A 81 9.43 -16.71 13.10
CA ASN A 81 9.55 -17.92 13.90
C ASN A 81 8.17 -18.24 14.52
N ILE A 82 7.55 -19.31 14.04
CA ILE A 82 6.22 -19.75 14.50
C ILE A 82 6.27 -21.09 15.22
N ASP A 83 7.45 -21.56 15.63
CA ASP A 83 7.60 -22.90 16.25
C ASP A 83 6.75 -23.03 17.52
N LYS A 84 6.50 -21.90 18.19
CA LYS A 84 5.68 -21.83 19.42
C LYS A 84 4.19 -21.62 19.16
N LEU A 85 3.77 -21.40 17.92
CA LEU A 85 2.36 -21.14 17.59
C LEU A 85 1.43 -22.30 18.03
N PRO A 86 1.80 -23.58 17.83
CA PRO A 86 0.98 -24.71 18.29
C PRO A 86 0.82 -24.74 19.82
N ASP A 87 1.91 -24.50 20.56
CA ASP A 87 1.88 -24.48 22.03
C ASP A 87 1.01 -23.34 22.57
N ILE A 88 1.06 -22.18 21.92
CA ILE A 88 0.20 -21.03 22.25
C ILE A 88 -1.25 -21.36 21.95
N LYS A 89 -1.55 -21.96 20.79
CA LYS A 89 -2.90 -22.41 20.42
C LYS A 89 -3.47 -23.36 21.48
N ALA A 90 -2.70 -24.41 21.84
CA ALA A 90 -3.08 -25.38 22.86
C ALA A 90 -3.36 -24.70 24.22
N THR A 91 -2.45 -23.83 24.66
CA THR A 91 -2.61 -23.09 25.93
C THR A 91 -3.87 -22.21 25.93
N MET A 92 -4.22 -21.59 24.80
CA MET A 92 -5.42 -20.75 24.69
C MET A 92 -6.70 -21.61 24.66
N LEU A 93 -6.68 -22.75 23.98
CA LEU A 93 -7.81 -23.70 23.95
C LEU A 93 -8.09 -24.30 25.34
N GLU A 94 -7.06 -24.65 26.11
CA GLU A 94 -7.22 -25.10 27.51
C GLU A 94 -7.88 -24.04 28.40
N ARG A 95 -7.71 -22.76 28.06
CA ARG A 95 -8.30 -21.61 28.77
C ARG A 95 -9.67 -21.21 28.20
N ALA A 96 -10.20 -21.94 27.22
CA ALA A 96 -11.53 -21.69 26.68
C ALA A 96 -12.58 -21.87 27.78
N LYS A 97 -13.60 -21.01 27.78
CA LYS A 97 -14.63 -20.99 28.85
C LYS A 97 -15.82 -21.88 28.51
N ASN A 98 -16.01 -22.15 27.23
CA ASN A 98 -17.08 -22.92 26.63
C ASN A 98 -16.71 -23.22 25.17
N ASP A 99 -17.51 -24.04 24.52
CA ASP A 99 -17.29 -24.48 23.14
C ASP A 99 -17.29 -23.30 22.16
N GLU A 100 -18.16 -22.30 22.36
CA GLU A 100 -18.19 -21.11 21.49
C GLU A 100 -16.90 -20.27 21.57
N HIS A 101 -16.30 -20.18 22.75
CA HIS A 101 -15.01 -19.51 22.93
C HIS A 101 -13.89 -20.31 22.26
N SER A 102 -13.91 -21.65 22.39
CA SER A 102 -12.97 -22.55 21.72
C SER A 102 -13.04 -22.40 20.21
N ASP A 103 -14.24 -22.41 19.63
CA ASP A 103 -14.47 -22.24 18.18
C ASP A 103 -13.95 -20.88 17.67
N LYS A 104 -14.06 -19.82 18.47
CA LYS A 104 -13.50 -18.50 18.13
C LYS A 104 -11.97 -18.53 18.12
N ILE A 105 -11.36 -19.21 19.08
CA ILE A 105 -9.90 -19.38 19.14
C ILE A 105 -9.41 -20.16 17.92
N GLU A 106 -10.04 -21.31 17.61
CA GLU A 106 -9.71 -22.10 16.42
C GLU A 106 -9.74 -21.27 15.14
N LYS A 107 -10.84 -20.55 14.89
CA LYS A 107 -10.97 -19.70 13.69
C LYS A 107 -9.92 -18.59 13.59
N LEU A 108 -9.43 -18.07 14.72
CA LEU A 108 -8.38 -17.06 14.72
C LEU A 108 -7.03 -17.67 14.34
N PHE A 109 -6.69 -18.83 14.89
CA PHE A 109 -5.46 -19.53 14.55
C PHE A 109 -5.47 -20.05 13.11
N ASP A 110 -6.59 -20.59 12.63
CA ASP A 110 -6.72 -21.03 11.23
C ASP A 110 -6.50 -19.86 10.25
N ARG A 111 -7.07 -18.68 10.55
CA ARG A 111 -6.85 -17.47 9.75
C ARG A 111 -5.39 -17.02 9.79
N LEU A 112 -4.74 -17.13 10.94
CA LEU A 112 -3.32 -16.77 11.10
C LEU A 112 -2.43 -17.73 10.31
N GLU A 113 -2.66 -19.04 10.39
CA GLU A 113 -1.95 -20.05 9.61
C GLU A 113 -2.15 -19.84 8.10
N GLN A 114 -3.37 -19.49 7.66
CA GLN A 114 -3.64 -19.11 6.27
C GLN A 114 -2.90 -17.84 5.85
N ALA A 115 -2.86 -16.81 6.70
CA ALA A 115 -2.14 -15.57 6.41
C ALA A 115 -0.63 -15.79 6.29
N LEU A 116 -0.08 -16.75 7.03
CA LEU A 116 1.32 -17.19 6.95
C LEU A 116 1.58 -18.14 5.76
N ASN A 117 0.49 -18.58 5.10
CA ASN A 117 0.47 -19.41 3.90
C ASN A 117 1.34 -20.68 4.01
N GLY A 118 1.50 -21.23 5.22
CA GLY A 118 2.38 -22.35 5.52
C GLY A 118 3.88 -22.13 5.27
N THR A 119 4.29 -20.91 4.89
CA THR A 119 5.69 -20.56 4.57
C THR A 119 6.34 -19.68 5.64
N ASN A 120 5.53 -19.20 6.61
CA ASN A 120 5.95 -18.30 7.68
C ASN A 120 6.49 -16.98 7.15
N ARG A 121 6.09 -16.61 5.93
CA ARG A 121 6.53 -15.42 5.21
C ARG A 121 5.48 -14.34 5.30
N LEU A 122 5.86 -13.19 5.84
CA LEU A 122 5.07 -11.98 5.81
C LEU A 122 5.61 -11.07 4.72
N TYR A 123 4.79 -10.80 3.70
CA TYR A 123 5.11 -9.81 2.68
C TYR A 123 4.71 -8.42 3.18
N THR A 124 5.61 -7.47 3.02
CA THR A 124 5.41 -6.07 3.43
C THR A 124 4.86 -5.26 2.27
N GLN A 125 4.13 -4.19 2.59
CA GLN A 125 3.78 -3.13 1.65
C GLN A 125 4.15 -1.81 2.33
N LEU A 126 5.03 -1.04 1.70
CA LEU A 126 5.54 0.23 2.20
C LEU A 126 4.87 1.39 1.46
N SER A 127 4.47 2.42 2.20
CA SER A 127 4.09 3.70 1.62
C SER A 127 5.29 4.63 1.65
N LEU A 128 5.67 5.17 0.49
CA LEU A 128 6.66 6.26 0.38
C LEU A 128 6.02 7.66 0.51
N ILE A 129 4.69 7.69 0.72
CA ILE A 129 3.89 8.90 0.91
C ILE A 129 3.60 9.01 2.41
N GLY A 130 3.90 10.17 3.01
CA GLY A 130 3.74 10.45 4.43
C GLY A 130 3.25 11.87 4.70
#